data_AF-A0A100Y9D6-F1
#
_entry.id   AF-A0A100Y9D6-F1
#
_cell.length_a   1.000
_cell.length_b   1.000
_cell.length_c   1.000
_cell.angle_alpha   90.00
_cell.angle_beta   90.00
_cell.angle_gamma   90.00
#
_symmetry.space_group_name_H-M   'P 1'
#
loop_
_entity.id
_entity.type
_entity.pdbx_description
1 polymer ?
#
loop_
_entity_poly.entity_id
_entity_poly.type
_entity_poly.pdbx_seq_one_letter_code
_entity_poly.pdbx_strand_id
1 'polypeptide(L)'
;MGYDTSFHPVDLRLIEERLLPYLAGLGEDDAIDDLVAQAVETRKVRFRAKAWALGLLAHARDRDDLPFDSHLHVWGRPFLIVGDGPERIAEDIRRYLATPVEGVDALASEMVGRLDPALRDRVRPDEGGRLPADDVLAESLVGPLRVLRGAARALRAGERTVRRPGDGRELDAAALVTREVPFNVLDFAAALLPGWMSRGHTWPTRLCADAGVPAEGFEAPTALTGLLRERFPALEWPPAPASITGNYTVGALVPASAVPGARSRLLTHRDRLDCEKRELRKIDEAMGVAEVFGVAFCEATEIYSGLEGNLN
;
A
#
# COMPACT_ATOMS: atom_id res chain seq x y z
N MET A 1 15.39 12.15 12.07
CA MET A 1 14.45 12.03 10.94
C MET A 1 14.09 10.56 10.79
N GLY A 2 12.81 10.25 10.60
CA GLY A 2 12.32 8.89 10.39
C GLY A 2 11.81 8.71 8.96
N TYR A 3 11.47 7.49 8.59
CA TYR A 3 10.87 7.15 7.30
C TYR A 3 9.34 7.20 7.39
N ASP A 4 8.65 7.51 6.29
CA ASP A 4 7.22 7.21 6.19
C ASP A 4 7.10 5.73 5.79
N THR A 5 6.73 4.89 6.75
CA THR A 5 6.71 3.44 6.60
C THR A 5 5.30 2.96 6.31
N SER A 6 5.19 1.79 5.69
CA SER A 6 3.89 1.27 5.26
C SER A 6 3.86 -0.25 5.25
N PHE A 7 2.67 -0.81 5.44
CA PHE A 7 2.42 -2.24 5.58
C PHE A 7 1.30 -2.67 4.65
N HIS A 8 1.61 -3.53 3.68
CA HIS A 8 0.73 -3.82 2.56
C HIS A 8 0.36 -5.31 2.52
N PRO A 9 -0.93 -5.66 2.56
CA PRO A 9 -1.39 -6.92 1.98
C PRO A 9 -1.24 -6.85 0.45
N VAL A 10 -0.67 -7.88 -0.18
CA VAL A 10 -0.24 -7.87 -1.57
C VAL A 10 -0.67 -9.15 -2.29
N ASP A 11 -1.51 -9.02 -3.32
CA ASP A 11 -1.87 -10.12 -4.21
C ASP A 11 -0.72 -10.43 -5.18
N LEU A 12 0.10 -11.43 -4.84
CA LEU A 12 1.22 -11.84 -5.69
C LEU A 12 0.77 -12.47 -7.00
N ARG A 13 -0.42 -13.09 -7.04
CA ARG A 13 -0.93 -13.66 -8.29
C ARG A 13 -1.27 -12.57 -9.28
N LEU A 14 -1.91 -11.49 -8.83
CA LEU A 14 -2.11 -10.31 -9.67
C LEU A 14 -0.77 -9.78 -10.22
N ILE A 15 0.25 -9.68 -9.37
CA ILE A 15 1.56 -9.19 -9.79
C ILE A 15 2.21 -10.12 -10.82
N GLU A 16 2.28 -11.42 -10.53
CA GLU A 16 2.96 -12.41 -11.36
C GLU A 16 2.21 -12.72 -12.66
N GLU A 17 0.88 -12.75 -12.63
CA GLU A 17 0.04 -13.13 -13.76
C GLU A 17 -0.37 -11.92 -14.64
N ARG A 18 -0.40 -10.69 -14.10
CA ARG A 18 -0.84 -9.49 -14.83
C ARG A 18 0.25 -8.42 -14.94
N LEU A 19 0.79 -7.95 -13.82
CA LEU A 19 1.66 -6.76 -13.82
C LEU A 19 3.05 -7.05 -14.38
N LEU A 20 3.72 -8.12 -13.96
CA LEU A 20 5.05 -8.45 -14.48
C LEU A 20 5.04 -8.82 -15.96
N PRO A 21 4.06 -9.59 -16.49
CA PRO A 21 3.93 -9.79 -17.93
C PRO A 21 3.75 -8.49 -18.70
N TYR A 22 2.89 -7.58 -18.20
CA TYR A 22 2.72 -6.25 -18.78
C TYR A 22 4.05 -5.47 -18.77
N LEU A 23 4.74 -5.40 -17.64
CA LEU A 23 6.03 -4.71 -17.54
C LEU A 23 7.11 -5.35 -18.41
N ALA A 24 7.06 -6.67 -18.61
CA ALA A 24 7.95 -7.37 -19.51
C ALA A 24 7.69 -7.05 -21.00
N GLY A 25 6.66 -6.24 -21.31
CA GLY A 25 6.26 -5.88 -22.67
C GLY A 25 5.43 -6.96 -23.37
N LEU A 26 4.84 -7.89 -22.63
CA LEU A 26 3.95 -8.93 -23.16
C LEU A 26 2.50 -8.40 -23.24
N GLY A 27 1.74 -8.88 -24.22
CA GLY A 27 0.35 -8.48 -24.44
C GLY A 27 0.18 -7.06 -24.98
N GLU A 28 -1.06 -6.60 -25.04
CA GLU A 28 -1.46 -5.27 -25.55
C GLU A 28 -1.13 -4.13 -24.56
N ASP A 29 -1.16 -2.89 -25.05
CA ASP A 29 -0.80 -1.70 -24.25
C ASP A 29 -1.87 -1.29 -23.23
N ASP A 30 -3.11 -1.74 -23.44
CA ASP A 30 -4.29 -1.57 -22.58
C ASP A 30 -4.54 -2.78 -21.67
N ALA A 31 -3.63 -3.76 -21.62
CA ALA A 31 -3.84 -5.04 -20.91
C ALA A 31 -4.01 -4.93 -19.38
N ILE A 32 -3.84 -3.74 -18.81
CA ILE A 32 -4.06 -3.45 -17.38
C ILE A 32 -5.04 -2.28 -17.17
N ASP A 33 -5.71 -1.79 -18.20
CA ASP A 33 -6.61 -0.62 -18.08
C ASP A 33 -7.81 -0.90 -17.16
N ASP A 34 -8.26 -2.16 -17.06
CA ASP A 34 -9.23 -2.62 -16.08
C ASP A 34 -8.73 -2.42 -14.64
N LEU A 35 -7.46 -2.75 -14.38
CA LEU A 35 -6.82 -2.58 -13.08
C LEU A 35 -6.61 -1.09 -12.77
N VAL A 36 -6.25 -0.28 -13.77
CA VAL A 36 -6.12 1.17 -13.60
C VAL A 36 -7.46 1.78 -13.23
N ALA A 37 -8.54 1.43 -13.93
CA ALA A 37 -9.89 1.89 -13.61
C ALA A 37 -10.31 1.49 -12.19
N GLN A 38 -10.04 0.24 -11.79
CA GLN A 38 -10.30 -0.22 -10.43
C GLN A 38 -9.50 0.58 -9.38
N ALA A 39 -8.21 0.84 -9.62
CA ALA A 39 -7.37 1.62 -8.73
C ALA A 39 -7.83 3.09 -8.61
N VAL A 40 -8.34 3.68 -9.70
CA VAL A 40 -8.97 5.02 -9.66
C VAL A 40 -10.21 5.01 -8.76
N GLU A 41 -11.11 4.04 -8.92
CA GLU A 41 -12.28 3.91 -8.06
C GLU A 41 -11.90 3.69 -6.59
N THR A 42 -10.94 2.82 -6.30
CA THR A 42 -10.43 2.61 -4.94
C THR A 42 -9.86 3.90 -4.35
N ARG A 43 -9.14 4.73 -5.14
CA ARG A 43 -8.65 6.04 -4.68
C ARG A 43 -9.78 7.01 -4.37
N LYS A 44 -10.84 7.04 -5.18
CA LYS A 44 -12.04 7.87 -4.94
C LYS A 44 -12.75 7.46 -3.66
N VAL A 45 -12.96 6.16 -3.47
CA VAL A 45 -13.53 5.58 -2.25
C VAL A 45 -12.68 5.94 -1.03
N ARG A 46 -11.36 5.74 -1.12
CA ARG A 46 -10.44 6.05 -0.02
C ARG A 46 -10.49 7.53 0.35
N PHE A 47 -10.44 8.41 -0.64
CA PHE A 47 -10.55 9.85 -0.42
C PHE A 47 -11.83 10.21 0.32
N ARG A 48 -12.98 9.70 -0.14
CA ARG A 48 -14.25 10.01 0.49
C ARG A 48 -14.33 9.45 1.91
N ALA A 49 -13.84 8.23 2.15
CA ALA A 49 -13.77 7.66 3.49
C ALA A 49 -12.85 8.49 4.43
N LYS A 50 -11.75 9.04 3.91
CA LYS A 50 -10.82 9.88 4.68
C LYS A 50 -11.39 11.27 4.99
N ALA A 51 -12.21 11.83 4.12
CA ALA A 51 -12.96 13.04 4.44
C ALA A 51 -13.83 12.87 5.70
N TRP A 52 -14.45 11.70 5.89
CA TRP A 52 -15.17 11.39 7.12
C TRP A 52 -14.26 11.24 8.34
N ALA A 53 -13.07 10.65 8.19
CA ALA A 53 -12.09 10.56 9.27
C ALA A 53 -11.63 11.97 9.73
N LEU A 54 -11.47 12.91 8.80
CA LEU A 54 -11.16 14.31 9.09
C LEU A 54 -12.32 15.05 9.77
N GLY A 55 -13.55 14.83 9.29
CA GLY A 55 -14.75 15.36 9.94
C GLY A 55 -14.93 14.86 11.38
N LEU A 56 -14.59 13.59 11.61
CA LEU A 56 -14.57 12.99 12.95
C LEU A 56 -13.44 13.58 13.82
N LEU A 57 -12.25 13.80 13.26
CA LEU A 57 -11.15 14.48 13.94
C LEU A 57 -11.57 15.89 14.41
N ALA A 58 -12.28 16.65 13.58
CA ALA A 58 -12.78 17.98 13.96
C ALA A 58 -13.71 17.93 15.18
N HIS A 59 -14.55 16.89 15.29
CA HIS A 59 -15.42 16.66 16.44
C HIS A 59 -14.68 16.13 17.68
N ALA A 60 -13.60 15.37 17.48
CA ALA A 60 -12.84 14.76 18.55
C ALA A 60 -11.89 15.73 19.27
N ARG A 61 -11.51 16.86 18.64
CA ARG A 61 -10.54 17.83 19.20
C ARG A 61 -10.89 18.33 20.60
N ASP A 62 -12.19 18.45 20.89
CA ASP A 62 -12.69 18.99 22.16
C ASP A 62 -13.29 17.88 23.07
N ARG A 63 -13.01 16.60 22.78
CA ARG A 63 -13.60 15.43 23.45
C ARG A 63 -12.56 14.38 23.82
N ASP A 64 -12.14 14.39 25.07
CA ASP A 64 -11.25 13.37 25.64
C ASP A 64 -11.96 12.03 25.90
N ASP A 65 -13.30 12.02 25.91
CA ASP A 65 -14.12 10.83 26.20
C ASP A 65 -14.35 9.92 24.99
N LEU A 66 -14.01 10.39 23.79
CA LEU A 66 -14.21 9.65 22.55
C LEU A 66 -13.03 8.70 22.30
N PRO A 67 -13.25 7.39 22.08
CA PRO A 67 -12.17 6.43 21.82
C PRO A 67 -11.61 6.54 20.38
N PHE A 68 -11.28 7.75 19.95
CA PHE A 68 -10.78 8.08 18.62
C PHE A 68 -9.26 8.30 18.62
N ASP A 69 -8.52 7.41 17.95
CA ASP A 69 -7.11 7.61 17.68
C ASP A 69 -6.92 8.21 16.27
N SER A 70 -6.52 9.47 16.18
CA SER A 70 -6.28 10.15 14.90
C SER A 70 -5.11 9.55 14.12
N HIS A 71 -4.06 9.09 14.80
CA HIS A 71 -2.92 8.43 14.17
C HIS A 71 -3.30 7.08 13.56
N LEU A 72 -4.31 6.41 14.12
CA LEU A 72 -4.86 5.19 13.55
C LEU A 72 -5.90 5.47 12.46
N HIS A 73 -6.93 6.27 12.74
CA HIS A 73 -8.09 6.39 11.85
C HIS A 73 -7.89 7.37 10.69
N VAL A 74 -7.16 8.47 10.91
CA VAL A 74 -6.90 9.48 9.87
C VAL A 74 -5.65 9.11 9.09
N TRP A 75 -4.56 8.81 9.79
CA TRP A 75 -3.26 8.64 9.16
C TRP A 75 -2.85 7.18 8.94
N GLY A 76 -3.29 6.25 9.79
CA GLY A 76 -2.79 4.87 9.78
C GLY A 76 -3.53 3.91 8.85
N ARG A 77 -4.82 3.69 9.08
CA ARG A 77 -5.66 2.75 8.32
C ARG A 77 -5.91 3.27 6.90
N PRO A 78 -6.17 2.40 5.92
CA PRO A 78 -6.48 2.85 4.56
C PRO A 78 -7.82 3.60 4.44
N PHE A 79 -8.85 3.15 5.15
CA PHE A 79 -10.18 3.77 5.16
C PHE A 79 -10.55 4.24 6.58
N LEU A 80 -11.66 4.96 6.73
CA LEU A 80 -12.27 5.13 8.06
C LEU A 80 -12.90 3.80 8.47
N ILE A 81 -12.17 3.01 9.26
CA ILE A 81 -12.67 1.75 9.81
C ILE A 81 -12.68 1.91 11.33
N VAL A 82 -13.78 1.52 11.95
CA VAL A 82 -13.94 1.49 13.41
C VAL A 82 -14.33 0.07 13.81
N GLY A 83 -13.48 -0.53 14.63
CA GLY A 83 -13.55 -1.92 15.03
C GLY A 83 -12.19 -2.45 15.46
N ASP A 84 -12.25 -3.58 16.16
CA ASP A 84 -11.10 -4.34 16.62
C ASP A 84 -11.11 -5.73 15.96
N GLY A 85 -9.91 -6.29 15.81
CA GLY A 85 -9.72 -7.63 15.27
C GLY A 85 -9.56 -7.65 13.74
N PRO A 86 -8.65 -8.50 13.24
CA PRO A 86 -8.30 -8.56 11.83
C PRO A 86 -9.46 -9.01 10.93
N GLU A 87 -10.33 -9.92 11.39
CA GLU A 87 -11.46 -10.42 10.59
C GLU A 87 -12.47 -9.31 10.32
N ARG A 88 -12.79 -8.50 11.33
CA ARG A 88 -13.72 -7.38 11.18
C ARG A 88 -13.14 -6.29 10.29
N ILE A 89 -11.85 -5.98 10.47
CA ILE A 89 -11.17 -4.97 9.64
C ILE A 89 -11.08 -5.43 8.20
N ALA A 90 -10.74 -6.70 7.96
CA ALA A 90 -10.72 -7.30 6.63
C ALA A 90 -12.10 -7.25 5.96
N GLU A 91 -13.17 -7.55 6.70
CA GLU A 91 -14.54 -7.43 6.20
C GLU A 91 -14.89 -5.98 5.84
N ASP A 92 -14.57 -5.01 6.70
CA ASP A 92 -14.84 -3.60 6.39
C ASP A 92 -14.01 -3.10 5.19
N ILE A 93 -12.78 -3.60 4.99
CA ILE A 93 -12.00 -3.34 3.78
C ILE A 93 -12.70 -3.90 2.55
N ARG A 94 -13.18 -5.15 2.58
CA ARG A 94 -13.96 -5.72 1.47
C ARG A 94 -15.18 -4.88 1.15
N ARG A 95 -15.90 -4.43 2.18
CA ARG A 95 -17.07 -3.58 2.02
C ARG A 95 -16.72 -2.26 1.35
N TYR A 96 -15.64 -1.59 1.76
CA TYR A 96 -15.19 -0.36 1.08
C TYR A 96 -14.79 -0.63 -0.37
N LEU A 97 -13.98 -1.67 -0.63
CA LEU A 97 -13.53 -2.01 -1.98
C LEU A 97 -14.68 -2.40 -2.92
N ALA A 98 -15.78 -2.94 -2.38
CA ALA A 98 -16.98 -3.28 -3.14
C ALA A 98 -18.00 -2.14 -3.24
N THR A 99 -17.78 -1.01 -2.54
CA THR A 99 -18.73 0.11 -2.50
C THR A 99 -18.34 1.16 -3.54
N PRO A 100 -19.22 1.53 -4.49
CA PRO A 100 -18.97 2.66 -5.37
C PRO A 100 -18.89 3.97 -4.59
N VAL A 101 -18.22 4.99 -5.12
CA VAL A 101 -17.92 6.24 -4.39
C VAL A 101 -19.18 6.91 -3.79
N GLU A 102 -20.32 6.85 -4.48
CA GLU A 102 -21.60 7.42 -4.03
C GLU A 102 -22.16 6.72 -2.77
N GLY A 103 -21.79 5.45 -2.54
CA GLY A 103 -22.22 4.66 -1.39
C GLY A 103 -21.33 4.84 -0.15
N VAL A 104 -20.18 5.50 -0.29
CA VAL A 104 -19.17 5.58 0.78
C VAL A 104 -19.67 6.33 2.01
N ASP A 105 -20.53 7.33 1.83
CA ASP A 105 -21.06 8.13 2.94
C ASP A 105 -21.89 7.29 3.91
N ALA A 106 -22.68 6.36 3.39
CA ALA A 106 -23.50 5.48 4.23
C ALA A 106 -22.60 4.54 5.06
N LEU A 107 -21.57 3.99 4.42
CA LEU A 107 -20.60 3.10 5.08
C LEU A 107 -19.77 3.86 6.12
N ALA A 108 -19.27 5.05 5.79
CA ALA A 108 -18.49 5.87 6.71
C ALA A 108 -19.33 6.35 7.90
N SER A 109 -20.59 6.74 7.69
CA SER A 109 -21.52 7.08 8.77
C SER A 109 -21.78 5.88 9.70
N GLU A 110 -21.87 4.67 9.15
CA GLU A 110 -21.93 3.44 9.97
C GLU A 110 -20.69 3.32 10.87
N MET A 111 -19.48 3.54 10.33
CA MET A 111 -18.22 3.47 11.09
C MET A 111 -18.18 4.51 12.20
N VAL A 112 -18.60 5.76 11.92
CA VAL A 112 -18.76 6.79 12.95
C VAL A 112 -19.68 6.32 14.06
N GLY A 113 -20.82 5.72 13.72
CA GLY A 113 -21.76 5.24 14.73
C GLY A 113 -21.32 4.00 15.51
N ARG A 114 -20.34 3.24 15.01
CA ARG A 114 -19.70 2.16 15.79
C ARG A 114 -18.80 2.74 16.89
N LEU A 115 -18.29 3.95 16.69
CA LEU A 115 -17.51 4.67 17.69
C LEU A 115 -18.43 5.25 18.78
N ASP A 116 -19.46 5.99 18.35
CA ASP A 116 -20.49 6.57 19.21
C ASP A 116 -21.77 6.78 18.36
N PRO A 117 -22.88 6.09 18.64
CA PRO A 117 -24.13 6.24 17.89
C PRO A 117 -24.65 7.68 17.83
N ALA A 118 -24.36 8.51 18.84
CA ALA A 118 -24.79 9.92 18.87
C ALA A 118 -24.04 10.80 17.87
N LEU A 119 -22.93 10.33 17.31
CA LEU A 119 -22.14 11.05 16.32
C LEU A 119 -22.65 10.89 14.88
N ARG A 120 -23.48 9.88 14.58
CA ARG A 120 -23.95 9.59 13.20
C ARG A 120 -24.56 10.80 12.52
N ASP A 121 -25.40 11.53 13.24
CA ASP A 121 -26.12 12.69 12.71
C ASP A 121 -25.36 14.01 12.89
N ARG A 122 -24.23 14.01 13.61
CA ARG A 122 -23.44 15.21 13.93
C ARG A 122 -22.20 15.36 13.07
N VAL A 123 -21.47 14.26 12.87
CA VAL A 123 -20.28 14.25 12.04
C VAL A 123 -20.66 14.37 10.58
N ARG A 124 -19.95 15.21 9.85
CA ARG A 124 -20.03 15.37 8.40
C ARG A 124 -18.64 15.20 7.80
N PRO A 125 -18.53 14.71 6.56
CA PRO A 125 -17.24 14.64 5.89
C PRO A 125 -16.64 16.04 5.72
N ASP A 126 -15.32 16.12 5.78
CA ASP A 126 -14.61 17.32 5.38
C ASP A 126 -14.80 17.60 3.87
N GLU A 127 -15.15 18.83 3.52
CA GLU A 127 -15.39 19.27 2.13
C GLU A 127 -14.21 20.07 1.55
N GLY A 128 -13.12 20.22 2.29
CA GLY A 128 -11.97 21.03 1.89
C GLY A 128 -11.08 20.36 0.85
N GLY A 129 -10.98 19.03 0.88
CA GLY A 129 -10.15 18.27 -0.05
C GLY A 129 -10.68 18.28 -1.49
N ARG A 130 -9.77 18.13 -2.46
CA ARG A 130 -10.13 17.92 -3.88
C ARG A 130 -9.40 16.70 -4.45
N LEU A 131 -10.14 15.88 -5.17
CA LEU A 131 -9.55 14.87 -6.03
C LEU A 131 -9.25 15.44 -7.42
N PRO A 132 -8.11 15.08 -8.02
CA PRO A 132 -7.92 15.21 -9.45
C PRO A 132 -9.01 14.46 -10.23
N ALA A 133 -9.20 14.84 -11.50
CA ALA A 133 -10.09 14.13 -12.41
C ALA A 133 -9.59 12.69 -12.67
N ASP A 134 -10.50 11.81 -13.07
CA ASP A 134 -10.25 10.37 -13.22
C ASP A 134 -9.13 10.07 -14.23
N ASP A 135 -9.01 10.85 -15.30
CA ASP A 135 -7.93 10.75 -16.29
C ASP A 135 -6.55 11.11 -15.72
N VAL A 136 -6.49 12.15 -14.88
CA VAL A 136 -5.27 12.54 -14.15
C VAL A 136 -4.89 11.46 -13.13
N LEU A 137 -5.87 10.90 -12.42
CA LEU A 137 -5.63 9.80 -11.48
C LEU A 137 -5.12 8.56 -12.23
N ALA A 138 -5.75 8.19 -13.34
CA ALA A 138 -5.36 7.06 -14.17
C ALA A 138 -3.92 7.24 -14.70
N GLU A 139 -3.59 8.40 -15.26
CA GLU A 139 -2.26 8.68 -15.77
C GLU A 139 -1.19 8.66 -14.65
N SER A 140 -1.52 9.16 -13.45
CA SER A 140 -0.60 9.09 -12.31
C SER A 140 -0.29 7.66 -11.86
N LEU A 141 -1.23 6.73 -12.07
CA LEU A 141 -1.09 5.30 -11.72
C LEU A 141 -0.33 4.53 -12.81
N VAL A 142 -0.72 4.72 -14.06
CA VAL A 142 -0.23 3.90 -15.17
C VAL A 142 1.05 4.46 -15.80
N GLY A 143 1.28 5.77 -15.70
CA GLY A 143 2.43 6.47 -16.28
C GLY A 143 3.79 5.83 -15.90
N PRO A 144 4.09 5.63 -14.61
CA PRO A 144 5.32 4.95 -14.19
C PRO A 144 5.44 3.53 -14.76
N LEU A 145 4.36 2.75 -14.76
CA LEU A 145 4.35 1.39 -15.32
C LEU A 145 4.59 1.38 -16.84
N ARG A 146 4.05 2.36 -17.58
CA ARG A 146 4.29 2.53 -19.02
C ARG A 146 5.75 2.86 -19.32
N VAL A 147 6.40 3.67 -18.49
CA VAL A 147 7.85 3.94 -18.62
C VAL A 147 8.67 2.67 -18.41
N LEU A 148 8.35 1.87 -17.39
CA LEU A 148 9.03 0.61 -17.11
C LEU A 148 8.80 -0.42 -18.21
N ARG A 149 7.57 -0.53 -18.74
CA ARG A 149 7.25 -1.36 -19.91
C ARG A 149 8.03 -0.89 -21.15
N GLY A 150 8.14 0.42 -21.37
CA GLY A 150 8.95 1.01 -22.42
C GLY A 150 10.43 0.64 -22.29
N ALA A 151 10.98 0.70 -21.08
CA ALA A 151 12.36 0.29 -20.78
C ALA A 151 12.60 -1.19 -21.10
N ALA A 152 11.69 -2.08 -20.68
CA ALA A 152 11.76 -3.51 -21.00
C ALA A 152 11.71 -3.78 -22.51
N ARG A 153 10.86 -3.06 -23.25
CA ARG A 153 10.79 -3.16 -24.72
C ARG A 153 12.06 -2.65 -25.40
N ALA A 154 12.61 -1.52 -24.95
CA ALA A 154 13.88 -0.98 -25.44
C ALA A 154 15.01 -2.00 -25.27
N LEU A 155 15.14 -2.61 -24.09
CA LEU A 155 16.16 -3.65 -23.83
C LEU A 155 16.01 -4.86 -24.75
N ARG A 156 14.79 -5.32 -25.04
CA ARG A 156 14.54 -6.41 -26.00
C ARG A 156 14.94 -6.02 -27.43
N ALA A 157 14.78 -4.75 -27.79
CA ALA A 157 15.19 -4.21 -29.09
C ALA A 157 16.71 -3.95 -29.19
N GLY A 158 17.47 -4.16 -28.11
CA GLY A 158 18.90 -3.86 -28.06
C GLY A 158 19.22 -2.39 -27.80
N GLU A 159 18.23 -1.60 -27.38
CA GLU A 159 18.39 -0.20 -27.03
C GLU A 159 18.79 -0.05 -25.56
N ARG A 160 19.65 0.95 -25.28
CA ARG A 160 20.15 1.22 -23.92
C ARG A 160 19.28 2.20 -23.14
N THR A 161 18.52 3.04 -23.84
CA THR A 161 17.78 4.13 -23.25
C THR A 161 16.33 4.10 -23.68
N VAL A 162 15.46 4.67 -22.84
CA VAL A 162 14.06 4.95 -23.15
C VAL A 162 13.80 6.44 -22.92
N ARG A 163 12.95 7.05 -23.75
CA ARG A 163 12.51 8.43 -23.52
C ARG A 163 11.34 8.47 -22.56
N ARG A 164 11.47 9.29 -21.52
CA ARG A 164 10.37 9.57 -20.60
C ARG A 164 9.27 10.36 -21.31
N PRO A 165 8.00 9.92 -21.24
CA PRO A 165 6.86 10.70 -21.68
C PRO A 165 6.75 12.03 -20.91
N GLY A 166 6.42 13.11 -21.59
CA GLY A 166 6.22 14.44 -20.99
C GLY A 166 7.43 15.38 -21.10
N ASP A 167 8.62 14.95 -20.68
CA ASP A 167 9.83 15.80 -20.72
C ASP A 167 10.86 15.37 -21.79
N GLY A 168 10.68 14.19 -22.40
CA GLY A 168 11.56 13.67 -23.44
C GLY A 168 12.95 13.24 -22.95
N ARG A 169 13.20 13.23 -21.63
CA ARG A 169 14.50 12.88 -21.06
C ARG A 169 14.83 11.43 -21.35
N GLU A 170 16.07 11.17 -21.77
CA GLU A 170 16.57 9.80 -21.95
C GLU A 170 16.97 9.20 -20.60
N LEU A 171 16.48 8.00 -20.33
CA LEU A 171 16.69 7.24 -19.11
C LEU A 171 17.37 5.92 -19.43
N ASP A 172 18.27 5.47 -18.57
CA ASP A 172 18.91 4.16 -18.69
C ASP A 172 17.87 3.04 -18.45
N ALA A 173 17.62 2.22 -19.48
CA ALA A 173 16.57 1.22 -19.46
C ALA A 173 16.87 0.08 -18.48
N ALA A 174 18.15 -0.30 -18.34
CA ALA A 174 18.58 -1.34 -17.42
C ALA A 174 18.42 -0.89 -15.96
N ALA A 175 18.78 0.35 -15.64
CA ALA A 175 18.61 0.92 -14.32
C ALA A 175 17.13 1.00 -13.92
N LEU A 176 16.26 1.44 -14.84
CA LEU A 176 14.81 1.46 -14.61
C LEU A 176 14.27 0.07 -14.28
N VAL A 177 14.56 -0.94 -15.12
CA VAL A 177 14.04 -2.30 -14.92
C VAL A 177 14.59 -2.94 -13.64
N THR A 178 15.86 -2.74 -13.31
CA THR A 178 16.50 -3.42 -12.17
C THR A 178 16.28 -2.75 -10.82
N ARG A 179 15.97 -1.45 -10.78
CA ARG A 179 15.86 -0.67 -9.53
C ARG A 179 14.45 -0.18 -9.22
N GLU A 180 13.71 0.24 -10.23
CA GLU A 180 12.43 0.94 -10.02
C GLU A 180 11.22 -0.02 -9.98
N VAL A 181 11.34 -1.20 -10.59
CA VAL A 181 10.22 -2.15 -10.69
C VAL A 181 9.64 -2.56 -9.34
N PRO A 182 10.42 -3.02 -8.34
CA PRO A 182 9.84 -3.50 -7.09
C PRO A 182 8.93 -2.46 -6.44
N PHE A 183 9.40 -1.21 -6.39
CA PHE A 183 8.67 -0.10 -5.79
C PHE A 183 7.40 0.23 -6.58
N ASN A 184 7.50 0.43 -7.89
CA ASN A 184 6.35 0.83 -8.71
C ASN A 184 5.28 -0.27 -8.81
N VAL A 185 5.69 -1.55 -8.79
CA VAL A 185 4.76 -2.68 -8.74
C VAL A 185 4.01 -2.70 -7.42
N LEU A 186 4.71 -2.53 -6.29
CA LEU A 186 4.06 -2.50 -4.98
C LEU A 186 3.17 -1.27 -4.81
N ASP A 187 3.59 -0.10 -5.29
CA ASP A 187 2.80 1.14 -5.23
C ASP A 187 1.48 0.99 -6.03
N PHE A 188 1.54 0.42 -7.23
CA PHE A 188 0.33 0.13 -8.01
C PHE A 188 -0.55 -0.93 -7.33
N ALA A 189 0.04 -2.00 -6.79
CA ALA A 189 -0.71 -3.02 -6.05
C ALA A 189 -1.40 -2.43 -4.79
N ALA A 190 -0.73 -1.52 -4.08
CA ALA A 190 -1.28 -0.79 -2.95
C ALA A 190 -2.40 0.19 -3.36
N ALA A 191 -2.48 0.60 -4.63
CA ALA A 191 -3.62 1.36 -5.12
C ALA A 191 -4.89 0.49 -5.29
N LEU A 192 -4.73 -0.81 -5.50
CA LEU A 192 -5.83 -1.78 -5.61
C LEU A 192 -6.26 -2.31 -4.25
N LEU A 193 -5.29 -2.65 -3.40
CA LEU A 193 -5.49 -3.13 -2.04
C LEU A 193 -4.67 -2.28 -1.06
N PRO A 194 -5.25 -1.16 -0.54
CA PRO A 194 -4.50 -0.19 0.25
C PRO A 194 -3.99 -0.73 1.59
N GLY A 195 -2.73 -0.40 1.91
CA GLY A 195 -2.07 -0.74 3.18
C GLY A 195 -2.22 0.30 4.29
N TRP A 196 -1.46 0.09 5.36
CA TRP A 196 -1.40 0.95 6.55
C TRP A 196 -0.16 1.83 6.49
N MET A 197 -0.26 3.05 7.01
CA MET A 197 0.87 3.97 7.16
C MET A 197 1.34 4.08 8.61
N SER A 198 2.64 4.19 8.75
CA SER A 198 3.35 4.47 9.98
C SER A 198 4.46 5.48 9.70
N ARG A 199 5.16 5.91 10.75
CA ARG A 199 6.33 6.78 10.65
C ARG A 199 7.44 6.28 11.56
N GLY A 200 8.67 6.62 11.22
CA GLY A 200 9.85 6.28 12.00
C GLY A 200 10.51 4.98 11.55
N HIS A 201 11.09 4.27 12.52
CA HIS A 201 11.81 3.01 12.29
C HIS A 201 10.96 1.79 12.69
N THR A 202 9.67 1.86 12.35
CA THR A 202 8.62 0.99 12.89
C THR A 202 8.16 -0.01 11.82
N TRP A 203 9.04 -0.90 11.37
CA TRP A 203 8.68 -2.00 10.46
C TRP A 203 9.12 -3.36 11.01
N PRO A 204 8.40 -4.44 10.69
CA PRO A 204 8.60 -5.74 11.33
C PRO A 204 10.04 -6.23 11.39
N THR A 205 10.76 -6.24 10.27
CA THR A 205 12.11 -6.83 10.25
C THR A 205 13.11 -6.04 11.09
N ARG A 206 12.98 -4.70 11.12
CA ARG A 206 13.80 -3.86 11.99
C ARG A 206 13.46 -4.04 13.45
N LEU A 207 12.16 -4.04 13.80
CA LEU A 207 11.72 -4.26 15.17
C LEU A 207 12.20 -5.62 15.69
N CYS A 208 12.14 -6.66 14.86
CA CYS A 208 12.69 -7.98 15.18
C CYS A 208 14.21 -7.93 15.42
N ALA A 209 14.96 -7.28 14.54
CA ALA A 209 16.41 -7.14 14.66
C ALA A 209 16.82 -6.40 15.94
N ASP A 210 16.18 -5.26 16.23
CA ASP A 210 16.45 -4.45 17.42
C ASP A 210 16.11 -5.20 18.71
N ALA A 211 15.04 -6.02 18.69
CA ALA A 211 14.63 -6.85 19.81
C ALA A 211 15.45 -8.16 19.98
N GLY A 212 16.37 -8.46 19.06
CA GLY A 212 17.11 -9.72 19.05
C GLY A 212 16.20 -10.95 18.88
N VAL A 213 15.16 -10.84 18.06
CA VAL A 213 14.27 -11.96 17.69
C VAL A 213 14.36 -12.23 16.19
N PRO A 214 14.37 -13.50 15.75
CA PRO A 214 14.37 -13.81 14.32
C PRO A 214 13.08 -13.34 13.63
N ALA A 215 13.21 -12.67 12.48
CA ALA A 215 12.12 -12.32 11.58
C ALA A 215 11.71 -13.52 10.70
N GLU A 216 11.28 -14.61 11.32
CA GLU A 216 10.89 -15.83 10.60
C GLU A 216 9.67 -15.61 9.70
N GLY A 217 9.71 -16.19 8.50
CA GLY A 217 8.69 -16.02 7.47
C GLY A 217 8.91 -14.80 6.57
N PHE A 218 9.80 -13.88 6.95
CA PHE A 218 10.20 -12.76 6.10
C PHE A 218 11.30 -13.19 5.13
N GLU A 219 11.07 -12.92 3.86
CA GLU A 219 11.99 -13.15 2.74
C GLU A 219 12.24 -11.86 1.96
N ALA A 220 13.28 -11.88 1.12
CA ALA A 220 13.51 -10.78 0.21
C ALA A 220 12.38 -10.75 -0.85
N PRO A 221 11.94 -9.56 -1.32
CA PRO A 221 10.77 -9.41 -2.20
C PRO A 221 11.06 -9.80 -3.67
N THR A 222 11.75 -10.93 -3.89
CA THR A 222 12.18 -11.37 -5.23
C THR A 222 11.02 -11.68 -6.15
N ALA A 223 9.88 -12.12 -5.60
CA ALA A 223 8.63 -12.35 -6.33
C ALA A 223 8.18 -11.11 -7.14
N LEU A 224 8.46 -9.89 -6.64
CA LEU A 224 8.12 -8.63 -7.34
C LEU A 224 8.95 -8.38 -8.62
N THR A 225 9.94 -9.23 -8.91
CA THR A 225 10.81 -9.09 -10.10
C THR A 225 11.05 -10.42 -10.83
N GLY A 226 10.45 -11.53 -10.38
CA GLY A 226 10.81 -12.88 -10.81
C GLY A 226 10.83 -13.05 -12.33
N LEU A 227 9.70 -12.77 -12.99
CA LEU A 227 9.59 -12.87 -14.45
C LEU A 227 10.57 -11.95 -15.19
N LEU A 228 10.82 -10.74 -14.70
CA LEU A 228 11.76 -9.83 -15.37
C LEU A 228 13.20 -10.32 -15.25
N ARG A 229 13.59 -10.89 -14.11
CA ARG A 229 14.92 -11.52 -13.94
C ARG A 229 15.11 -12.67 -14.94
N GLU A 230 14.08 -13.48 -15.15
CA GLU A 230 14.08 -14.56 -16.16
C GLU A 230 14.18 -14.03 -17.60
N ARG A 231 13.48 -12.93 -17.90
CA ARG A 231 13.46 -12.33 -19.25
C ARG A 231 14.72 -11.52 -19.57
N PHE A 232 15.39 -11.00 -18.54
CA PHE A 232 16.57 -10.16 -18.67
C PHE A 232 17.73 -10.70 -17.79
N PRO A 233 18.21 -11.93 -18.06
CA PRO A 233 19.22 -12.59 -17.21
C PRO A 233 20.62 -11.96 -17.34
N ALA A 234 20.86 -11.18 -18.40
CA ALA A 234 22.12 -10.48 -18.62
C ALA A 234 22.25 -9.17 -17.84
N LEU A 235 21.18 -8.68 -17.21
CA LEU A 235 21.24 -7.47 -16.39
C LEU A 235 21.85 -7.78 -15.02
N GLU A 236 22.57 -6.81 -14.47
CA GLU A 236 23.02 -6.87 -13.09
C GLU A 236 21.88 -6.45 -12.16
N TRP A 237 21.25 -7.45 -11.55
CA TRP A 237 20.16 -7.21 -10.60
C TRP A 237 20.70 -6.99 -9.19
N PRO A 238 20.38 -5.87 -8.53
CA PRO A 238 20.78 -5.68 -7.15
C PRO A 238 20.16 -6.78 -6.27
N PRO A 239 20.83 -7.17 -5.17
CA PRO A 239 20.24 -8.06 -4.19
C PRO A 239 18.98 -7.41 -3.64
N ALA A 240 17.88 -8.16 -3.62
CA ALA A 240 16.65 -7.69 -3.01
C ALA A 240 16.88 -7.55 -1.49
N PRO A 241 16.61 -6.39 -0.89
CA PRO A 241 16.98 -6.15 0.49
C PRO A 241 16.08 -6.98 1.42
N ALA A 242 16.66 -7.51 2.50
CA ALA A 242 15.92 -8.29 3.51
C ALA A 242 15.17 -7.39 4.53
N SER A 243 15.21 -6.07 4.34
CA SER A 243 14.58 -5.06 5.18
C SER A 243 14.55 -3.72 4.44
N ILE A 244 13.81 -2.74 4.93
CA ILE A 244 13.87 -1.36 4.45
C ILE A 244 15.27 -0.78 4.71
N THR A 245 15.88 -0.19 3.68
CA THR A 245 17.23 0.42 3.71
C THR A 245 17.24 1.93 3.49
N GLY A 246 16.10 2.54 3.12
CA GLY A 246 16.00 3.95 2.78
C GLY A 246 14.59 4.35 2.35
N ASN A 247 14.46 5.56 1.81
CA ASN A 247 13.24 6.06 1.16
C ASN A 247 13.00 5.34 -0.16
N TYR A 248 11.73 5.21 -0.57
CA TYR A 248 11.32 4.54 -1.81
C TYR A 248 11.83 3.09 -1.91
N THR A 249 11.87 2.39 -0.77
CA THR A 249 12.37 1.03 -0.68
C THR A 249 11.25 0.07 -0.33
N VAL A 250 11.16 -1.01 -1.11
CA VAL A 250 10.43 -2.21 -0.71
C VAL A 250 11.34 -3.07 0.16
N GLY A 251 10.93 -3.33 1.39
CA GLY A 251 11.65 -4.18 2.32
C GLY A 251 11.23 -5.64 2.20
N ALA A 252 11.15 -6.33 3.33
CA ALA A 252 10.83 -7.75 3.31
C ALA A 252 9.39 -8.05 2.91
N LEU A 253 9.19 -9.28 2.44
CA LEU A 253 7.94 -9.86 2.04
C LEU A 253 7.66 -11.10 2.88
N VAL A 254 6.40 -11.38 3.17
CA VAL A 254 5.95 -12.64 3.77
C VAL A 254 4.96 -13.28 2.81
N PRO A 255 5.25 -14.48 2.25
CA PRO A 255 4.33 -15.13 1.33
C PRO A 255 3.03 -15.51 2.05
N ALA A 256 1.92 -15.57 1.33
CA ALA A 256 0.58 -15.78 1.90
C ALA A 256 0.51 -16.97 2.87
N SER A 257 1.16 -18.09 2.53
CA SER A 257 1.21 -19.30 3.36
C SER A 257 1.98 -19.13 4.68
N ALA A 258 2.87 -18.13 4.78
CA ALA A 258 3.67 -17.86 5.96
C ALA A 258 3.12 -16.71 6.83
N VAL A 259 2.16 -15.92 6.32
CA VAL A 259 1.58 -14.78 7.05
C VAL A 259 1.06 -15.16 8.43
N PRO A 260 0.26 -16.23 8.63
CA PRO A 260 -0.23 -16.59 9.97
C PRO A 260 0.90 -16.86 10.97
N GLY A 261 1.96 -17.54 10.52
CA GLY A 261 3.12 -17.87 11.34
C GLY A 261 3.94 -16.63 11.72
N ALA A 262 4.24 -15.78 10.74
CA ALA A 262 4.97 -14.53 10.97
C ALA A 262 4.20 -13.61 11.92
N ARG A 263 2.89 -13.46 11.72
CA ARG A 263 1.99 -12.66 12.56
C ARG A 263 1.94 -13.18 14.01
N SER A 264 1.72 -14.48 14.20
CA SER A 264 1.72 -15.11 15.53
C SER A 264 3.04 -14.90 16.28
N ARG A 265 4.17 -14.94 15.56
CA ARG A 265 5.50 -14.70 16.15
C ARG A 265 5.67 -13.25 16.59
N LEU A 266 5.27 -12.28 15.79
CA LEU A 266 5.28 -10.86 16.19
C LEU A 266 4.42 -10.62 17.44
N LEU A 267 3.22 -11.21 17.49
CA LEU A 267 2.35 -11.14 18.67
C LEU A 267 2.99 -11.77 19.91
N THR A 268 3.66 -12.92 19.76
CA THR A 268 4.36 -13.62 20.84
C THR A 268 5.50 -12.78 21.43
N HIS A 269 6.20 -12.01 20.58
CA HIS A 269 7.32 -11.17 21.00
C HIS A 269 6.97 -9.70 21.19
N ARG A 270 5.68 -9.33 21.14
CA ARG A 270 5.22 -7.94 21.13
C ARG A 270 5.82 -7.07 22.23
N ASP A 271 5.99 -7.62 23.44
CA ASP A 271 6.46 -6.85 24.60
C ASP A 271 7.99 -6.58 24.55
N ARG A 272 8.70 -7.22 23.60
CA ARG A 272 10.13 -6.98 23.31
C ARG A 272 10.34 -6.02 22.15
N LEU A 273 9.31 -5.74 21.34
CA LEU A 273 9.42 -4.88 20.17
C LEU A 273 9.34 -3.42 20.60
N ASP A 274 10.45 -2.68 20.48
CA ASP A 274 10.54 -1.28 20.93
C ASP A 274 9.83 -0.33 19.96
N CYS A 275 8.52 -0.20 20.11
CA CYS A 275 7.73 0.82 19.46
C CYS A 275 6.41 1.06 20.19
N GLU A 276 5.68 2.10 19.78
CA GLU A 276 4.38 2.40 20.36
C GLU A 276 3.36 1.31 20.01
N LYS A 277 2.49 0.98 20.97
CA LYS A 277 1.46 -0.07 20.81
C LYS A 277 0.59 0.11 19.56
N ARG A 278 0.34 1.37 19.17
CA ARG A 278 -0.45 1.69 17.96
C ARG A 278 0.25 1.24 16.68
N GLU A 279 1.58 1.26 16.62
CA GLU A 279 2.30 0.85 15.41
C GLU A 279 2.32 -0.68 15.29
N LEU A 280 2.49 -1.40 16.40
CA LEU A 280 2.29 -2.86 16.42
C LEU A 280 0.86 -3.24 16.01
N ARG A 281 -0.13 -2.45 16.44
CA ARG A 281 -1.53 -2.66 16.03
C ARG A 281 -1.68 -2.53 14.51
N LYS A 282 -1.12 -1.49 13.87
CA LYS A 282 -1.21 -1.35 12.40
C LYS A 282 -0.54 -2.51 11.66
N ILE A 283 0.61 -2.98 12.15
CA ILE A 283 1.29 -4.16 11.59
C ILE A 283 0.40 -5.41 11.72
N ASP A 284 -0.17 -5.65 12.91
CA ASP A 284 -1.05 -6.79 13.17
C ASP A 284 -2.32 -6.75 12.31
N GLU A 285 -2.95 -5.58 12.16
CA GLU A 285 -4.12 -5.37 11.31
C GLU A 285 -3.80 -5.66 9.84
N ALA A 286 -2.67 -5.13 9.33
CA ALA A 286 -2.24 -5.35 7.96
C ALA A 286 -1.95 -6.83 7.66
N MET A 287 -1.22 -7.51 8.55
CA MET A 287 -0.96 -8.95 8.44
C MET A 287 -2.23 -9.78 8.58
N GLY A 288 -3.12 -9.42 9.50
CA GLY A 288 -4.38 -10.13 9.67
C GLY A 288 -5.31 -9.99 8.47
N VAL A 289 -5.28 -8.85 7.78
CA VAL A 289 -5.99 -8.68 6.50
C VAL A 289 -5.35 -9.51 5.41
N ALA A 290 -4.01 -9.54 5.32
CA ALA A 290 -3.31 -10.42 4.39
C ALA A 290 -3.68 -11.90 4.60
N GLU A 291 -3.71 -12.35 5.86
CA GLU A 291 -4.15 -13.68 6.27
C GLU A 291 -5.59 -13.97 5.84
N VAL A 292 -6.54 -13.09 6.14
CA VAL A 292 -7.97 -13.26 5.82
C VAL A 292 -8.23 -13.22 4.31
N PHE A 293 -7.41 -12.52 3.54
CA PHE A 293 -7.52 -12.44 2.08
C PHE A 293 -6.73 -13.55 1.38
N GLY A 294 -5.87 -14.28 2.10
CA GLY A 294 -4.99 -15.30 1.52
C GLY A 294 -3.93 -14.70 0.59
N VAL A 295 -3.45 -13.50 0.90
CA VAL A 295 -2.46 -12.75 0.12
C VAL A 295 -1.16 -12.56 0.91
N ALA A 296 -0.09 -12.16 0.23
CA ALA A 296 1.19 -11.89 0.88
C ALA A 296 1.14 -10.60 1.72
N PHE A 297 2.19 -10.35 2.49
CA PHE A 297 2.41 -9.11 3.23
C PHE A 297 3.75 -8.50 2.83
N CYS A 298 3.86 -7.18 2.75
CA CYS A 298 5.11 -6.49 2.46
C CYS A 298 5.27 -5.20 3.28
N GLU A 299 6.50 -4.92 3.71
CA GLU A 299 6.88 -3.64 4.33
C GLU A 299 7.55 -2.73 3.28
N ALA A 300 7.25 -1.43 3.29
CA ALA A 300 7.85 -0.47 2.38
C ALA A 300 7.94 0.94 2.98
N THR A 301 8.67 1.84 2.33
CA THR A 301 8.70 3.28 2.62
C THR A 301 8.10 4.09 1.49
N GLU A 302 7.53 5.26 1.80
CA GLU A 302 7.03 6.24 0.80
C GLU A 302 5.91 5.72 -0.13
N ILE A 303 5.29 4.57 0.17
CA ILE A 303 4.08 4.10 -0.52
C ILE A 303 2.87 4.62 0.24
N TYR A 304 2.40 5.79 -0.18
CA TYR A 304 1.36 6.51 0.53
C TYR A 304 -0.03 5.92 0.28
N SER A 305 -0.56 5.21 1.27
CA SER A 305 -1.99 4.97 1.40
C SER A 305 -2.74 6.16 2.04
N GLY A 306 -2.17 7.37 1.98
CA GLY A 306 -2.72 8.66 2.42
C GLY A 306 -2.64 9.74 1.33
N LEU A 307 -3.59 10.68 1.28
CA LEU A 307 -3.60 11.82 0.32
C LEU A 307 -2.74 12.98 0.84
N GLU A 308 -1.56 12.71 1.39
CA GLU A 308 -0.79 13.69 2.16
C GLU A 308 -0.29 14.91 1.35
N GLY A 309 -0.55 14.98 0.04
CA GLY A 309 -0.37 16.19 -0.78
C GLY A 309 -1.64 16.98 -1.13
N ASN A 310 -2.84 16.39 -1.08
CA ASN A 310 -4.08 17.01 -1.58
C ASN A 310 -5.16 17.24 -0.50
N LEU A 311 -4.90 16.83 0.75
CA LEU A 311 -5.74 17.12 1.91
C LEU A 311 -5.25 18.31 2.74
N ASN A 312 -4.12 18.93 2.36
CA ASN A 312 -3.58 20.14 2.97
C ASN A 312 -3.73 21.33 2.02
#